data_AF-A0AAP9MSB9-F1
#
_entry.id   AF-A0AAP9MSB9-F1
#
_cell.length_a   1.000
_cell.length_b   1.000
_cell.length_c   1.000
_cell.angle_alpha   90.00
_cell.angle_beta   90.00
_cell.angle_gamma   90.00
#
_symmetry.space_group_name_H-M   'P 1'
#
loop_
_entity.id
_entity.type
_entity.pdbx_description
1 polymer ?
#
loop_
_entity_poly.entity_id
_entity_poly.type
_entity_poly.pdbx_seq_one_letter_code
_entity_poly.pdbx_strand_id
1 'polypeptide(L)'
;MINLNPVAILTLLYLSINFLSMLIGCSSGEIQVETSIFRVSEESLIYSFLLQAICLIFLYYIYKYFTNRISYPPLTFKAKWGRALLIIQIAFIIFNTQMGVNTAGSVERIEGQSLSNYLFIILQPDILVAVISVCLNSGFLFWTNILVYLLSMFLRGWMGGTFVILFLILSRYQNLRISLKTFLVSLCSLLLLFSILPALIEAKWAMRTGISLSVFISNMSSYVTPENYYAGINYLLNRFQHVGHLALIYENADDLFKKYNAGYFSSYYMDGIPQYLLVKMYNLDMYKLSFYLVQYFFDITEPTWNINTGVVGWLYILRYESILFAFYIMLLLLVPYYVVSRFAGKRMLSVLACFSIIYLFHGWLGAYVNLAFYACIISLLANIRLYRTVYIPCEK
;
A
#
# COMPACT_ATOMS: atom_id res chain seq x y z
N MET A 1 -0.88 29.75 7.71
CA MET A 1 -1.15 29.04 6.44
C MET A 1 -0.37 27.73 6.47
N ILE A 2 -1.03 26.57 6.42
CA ILE A 2 -0.36 25.27 6.58
C ILE A 2 -0.35 24.55 5.23
N ASN A 3 0.84 24.30 4.68
CA ASN A 3 1.01 23.47 3.48
C ASN A 3 1.19 22.01 3.92
N LEU A 4 0.15 21.20 3.69
CA LEU A 4 0.16 19.77 3.99
C LEU A 4 0.90 19.00 2.89
N ASN A 5 2.16 18.63 3.14
CA ASN A 5 2.88 17.72 2.26
C ASN A 5 2.50 16.26 2.59
N PRO A 6 1.89 15.50 1.65
CA PRO A 6 1.41 14.15 1.94
C PRO A 6 2.52 13.18 2.33
N VAL A 7 3.72 13.33 1.75
CA VAL A 7 4.88 12.49 2.07
C VAL A 7 5.36 12.79 3.48
N ALA A 8 5.44 14.07 3.86
CA ALA A 8 5.83 14.46 5.21
C ALA A 8 4.84 13.97 6.27
N ILE A 9 3.54 14.13 6.01
CA ILE A 9 2.48 13.66 6.92
C ILE A 9 2.55 12.16 7.11
N LEU A 10 2.72 11.41 6.01
CA LEU A 10 2.84 9.96 6.05
C LEU A 10 4.10 9.52 6.81
N THR A 11 5.23 10.19 6.55
CA THR A 11 6.49 9.92 7.25
C THR A 11 6.34 10.13 8.75
N LEU A 12 5.74 11.25 9.16
CA LEU A 12 5.47 11.56 10.57
C LEU A 12 4.49 10.56 11.19
N LEU A 13 3.42 10.18 10.48
CA LEU A 13 2.46 9.19 10.97
C LEU A 13 3.16 7.85 11.28
N TYR A 14 3.97 7.35 10.34
CA TYR A 14 4.72 6.11 10.54
C TYR A 14 5.74 6.22 11.66
N LEU A 15 6.52 7.32 11.72
CA LEU A 15 7.48 7.55 12.80
C LEU A 15 6.81 7.58 14.16
N SER A 16 5.72 8.34 14.31
CA SER A 16 5.02 8.50 15.59
C SER A 16 4.38 7.20 16.07
N ILE A 17 3.69 6.47 15.18
CA ILE A 17 3.05 5.20 15.56
C ILE A 17 4.10 4.16 15.96
N ASN A 18 5.17 4.02 15.18
CA ASN A 18 6.22 3.04 15.49
C ASN A 18 7.05 3.42 16.72
N PHE A 19 7.25 4.72 16.97
CA PHE A 19 7.86 5.18 18.21
C PHE A 19 7.00 4.85 19.42
N LEU A 20 5.69 5.11 19.35
CA LEU A 20 4.76 4.76 20.42
C LEU A 20 4.73 3.24 20.65
N SER A 21 4.68 2.45 19.59
CA SER A 21 4.70 0.98 19.70
C SER A 21 6.01 0.45 20.28
N MET A 22 7.15 1.07 19.96
CA MET A 22 8.43 0.75 20.58
C MET A 22 8.40 1.05 22.08
N LEU A 23 7.92 2.23 22.50
CA LEU A 23 7.82 2.59 23.92
C LEU A 23 6.91 1.64 24.69
N ILE A 24 5.73 1.32 24.14
CA ILE A 24 4.81 0.35 24.73
C ILE A 24 5.51 -1.00 24.86
N GLY A 25 6.08 -1.52 23.77
CA GLY A 25 6.76 -2.82 23.77
C GLY A 25 7.94 -2.89 24.74
N CYS A 26 8.72 -1.82 24.89
CA CYS A 26 9.82 -1.78 25.87
C CYS A 26 9.28 -1.77 27.31
N SER A 27 8.15 -1.09 27.58
CA SER A 27 7.58 -1.04 28.91
C SER A 27 6.90 -2.34 29.36
N SER A 28 6.29 -3.07 28.42
CA SER A 28 5.57 -4.32 28.70
C SER A 28 6.41 -5.57 28.50
N GLY A 29 7.51 -5.51 27.72
CA GLY A 29 8.24 -6.68 27.23
C GLY A 29 7.46 -7.49 26.18
N GLU A 30 6.30 -6.99 25.76
CA GLU A 30 5.37 -7.69 24.87
C GLU A 30 4.85 -6.74 23.80
N ILE A 31 4.81 -7.20 22.55
CA ILE A 31 4.30 -6.43 21.43
C ILE A 31 3.24 -7.21 20.66
N GLN A 32 2.13 -6.55 20.38
CA GLN A 32 1.10 -7.12 19.53
C GLN A 32 1.54 -7.02 18.06
N VAL A 33 1.54 -8.17 17.39
CA VAL A 33 1.77 -8.28 15.95
C VAL A 33 0.57 -9.00 15.35
N GLU A 34 -0.17 -8.28 14.52
CA GLU A 34 -1.51 -8.71 14.03
C GLU A 34 -2.46 -9.05 15.19
N THR A 35 -2.86 -10.32 15.31
CA THR A 35 -3.77 -10.81 16.35
C THR A 35 -3.06 -11.50 17.51
N SER A 36 -1.74 -11.65 17.45
CA SER A 36 -0.96 -12.38 18.45
C SER A 36 -0.04 -11.44 19.23
N ILE A 37 0.24 -11.81 20.48
CA ILE A 37 1.18 -11.11 21.35
C ILE A 37 2.47 -11.92 21.37
N PHE A 38 3.59 -11.22 21.15
CA PHE A 38 4.91 -11.83 21.19
C PHE A 38 5.77 -11.15 22.25
N ARG A 39 6.62 -11.95 22.90
CA ARG A 39 7.69 -11.43 23.76
C ARG A 39 8.89 -11.12 22.89
N VAL A 40 9.39 -9.90 23.02
CA VAL A 40 10.48 -9.37 22.21
C VAL A 40 11.36 -8.54 23.13
N SER A 41 12.67 -8.67 22.97
CA SER A 41 13.64 -7.91 23.74
C SER A 41 13.60 -6.41 23.42
N GLU A 42 13.89 -5.59 24.42
CA GLU A 42 13.95 -4.12 24.28
C GLU A 42 14.97 -3.70 23.22
N GLU A 43 16.13 -4.37 23.17
CA GLU A 43 17.18 -4.12 22.19
C GLU A 43 16.65 -4.30 20.76
N SER A 44 15.95 -5.41 20.49
CA SER A 44 15.36 -5.69 19.17
C SER A 44 14.36 -4.64 18.73
N LEU A 45 13.55 -4.13 19.66
CA LEU A 45 12.59 -3.05 19.39
C LEU A 45 13.30 -1.73 19.06
N ILE A 46 14.33 -1.36 19.84
CA ILE A 46 15.11 -0.14 19.64
C ILE A 46 15.85 -0.18 18.29
N TYR A 47 16.57 -1.26 18.00
CA TYR A 47 17.29 -1.41 16.74
C TYR A 47 16.35 -1.37 15.54
N SER A 48 15.20 -2.07 15.64
CA SER A 48 14.18 -2.07 14.60
C SER A 48 13.62 -0.67 14.36
N PHE A 49 13.29 0.08 15.42
CA PHE A 49 12.81 1.45 15.30
C PHE A 49 13.86 2.38 14.66
N LEU A 50 15.12 2.31 15.11
CA LEU A 50 16.19 3.17 14.59
C LEU A 50 16.44 2.93 13.10
N LEU A 51 16.57 1.66 12.68
CA LEU A 51 16.81 1.31 11.28
C LEU A 51 15.60 1.68 10.42
N GLN A 52 14.39 1.48 10.94
CA GLN A 52 13.15 1.90 10.31
C GLN A 52 13.09 3.44 10.13
N ALA A 53 13.47 4.20 11.15
CA ALA A 53 13.50 5.66 11.08
C ALA A 53 14.52 6.16 10.06
N ILE A 54 15.70 5.56 9.99
CA ILE A 54 16.73 5.89 8.98
C ILE A 54 16.16 5.66 7.57
N CYS A 55 15.53 4.51 7.31
CA CYS A 55 14.92 4.20 6.02
C CYS A 55 13.81 5.20 5.65
N LEU A 56 12.93 5.57 6.59
CA LEU A 56 11.88 6.57 6.34
C LEU A 56 12.45 7.95 6.02
N ILE A 57 13.43 8.40 6.79
CA ILE A 57 14.11 9.67 6.58
C ILE A 57 14.80 9.68 5.21
N PHE A 58 15.45 8.57 4.84
CA PHE A 58 16.06 8.39 3.54
C PHE A 58 15.05 8.52 2.38
N LEU A 59 13.91 7.82 2.45
CA LEU A 59 12.83 7.94 1.45
C LEU A 59 12.31 9.38 1.32
N TYR A 60 12.15 10.08 2.45
CA TYR A 60 11.76 11.49 2.48
C TYR A 60 12.79 12.40 1.80
N TYR A 61 14.07 12.18 2.03
CA TYR A 61 15.15 12.94 1.40
C TYR A 61 15.26 12.69 -0.11
N ILE A 62 15.09 11.44 -0.57
CA ILE A 62 14.99 11.14 -2.01
C ILE A 62 13.85 11.97 -2.62
N TYR A 63 12.68 11.96 -2.01
CA TYR A 63 11.54 12.74 -2.48
C TYR A 63 11.83 14.25 -2.55
N LYS A 64 12.43 14.82 -1.50
CA LYS A 64 12.87 16.23 -1.48
C LYS A 64 13.84 16.53 -2.61
N TYR A 65 14.86 15.69 -2.79
CA TYR A 65 15.88 15.85 -3.81
C TYR A 65 15.27 15.93 -5.22
N PHE A 66 14.37 15.01 -5.57
CA PHE A 66 13.72 15.01 -6.88
C PHE A 66 12.66 16.09 -7.03
N THR A 67 11.96 16.46 -5.95
CA THR A 67 10.97 17.55 -5.99
C THR A 67 11.62 18.87 -6.38
N ASN A 68 12.83 19.15 -5.90
CA ASN A 68 13.58 20.36 -6.24
C ASN A 68 14.14 20.35 -7.68
N ARG A 69 14.08 19.22 -8.39
CA ARG A 69 14.58 19.05 -9.76
C ARG A 69 13.48 18.89 -10.81
N ILE A 70 12.22 19.03 -10.41
CA ILE A 70 11.09 18.95 -11.35
C ILE A 70 11.23 20.08 -12.37
N SER A 71 11.35 19.71 -13.64
CA SER A 71 11.52 20.66 -14.75
C SER A 71 10.28 20.79 -15.64
N TYR A 72 9.27 19.93 -15.44
CA TYR A 72 8.10 19.81 -16.33
C TYR A 72 6.80 20.17 -15.62
N PRO A 73 5.82 20.72 -16.36
CA PRO A 73 4.50 20.97 -15.81
C PRO A 73 3.85 19.64 -15.37
N PRO A 74 2.95 19.67 -14.37
CA PRO A 74 2.24 18.47 -13.94
C PRO A 74 1.50 17.81 -15.10
N LEU A 75 1.66 16.50 -15.23
CA LEU A 75 0.94 15.70 -16.22
C LEU A 75 -0.57 15.81 -16.01
N THR A 76 -1.29 16.06 -17.10
CA THR A 76 -2.75 16.14 -17.10
C THR A 76 -3.37 15.20 -18.13
N PHE A 77 -4.31 14.38 -17.69
CA PHE A 77 -5.07 13.47 -18.54
C PHE A 77 -6.46 14.03 -18.85
N LYS A 78 -6.85 13.93 -20.13
CA LYS A 78 -8.20 14.25 -20.60
C LYS A 78 -9.23 13.23 -20.12
N ALA A 79 -10.51 13.60 -20.20
CA ALA A 79 -11.65 12.78 -19.77
C ALA A 79 -11.66 11.35 -20.34
N LYS A 80 -11.15 11.14 -21.56
CA LYS A 80 -11.07 9.80 -22.18
C LYS A 80 -10.33 8.78 -21.31
N TRP A 81 -9.26 9.18 -20.62
CA TRP A 81 -8.49 8.31 -19.74
C TRP A 81 -9.28 7.94 -18.48
N GLY A 82 -10.03 8.90 -17.93
CA GLY A 82 -10.89 8.65 -16.77
C GLY A 82 -12.07 7.74 -17.09
N ARG A 83 -12.63 7.80 -18.31
CA ARG A 83 -13.67 6.87 -18.78
C ARG A 83 -13.10 5.47 -19.05
N ALA A 84 -11.93 5.39 -19.68
CA ALA A 84 -11.26 4.10 -19.93
C ALA A 84 -10.92 3.39 -18.61
N LEU A 85 -10.39 4.13 -17.63
CA LEU A 85 -10.12 3.60 -16.29
C LEU A 85 -11.39 3.07 -15.62
N LEU A 86 -12.49 3.82 -15.70
CA LEU A 86 -13.77 3.40 -15.12
C LEU A 86 -14.28 2.09 -15.75
N ILE A 87 -14.17 1.94 -17.07
CA ILE A 87 -14.53 0.69 -17.77
C ILE A 87 -13.68 -0.48 -17.25
N ILE A 88 -12.36 -0.28 -17.13
CA ILE A 88 -11.44 -1.30 -16.61
C ILE A 88 -11.80 -1.69 -15.17
N GLN A 89 -12.11 -0.72 -14.30
CA GLN A 89 -12.52 -0.98 -12.92
C GLN A 89 -13.83 -1.78 -12.85
N ILE A 90 -14.85 -1.39 -13.62
CA ILE A 90 -16.14 -2.08 -13.63
C ILE A 90 -15.96 -3.52 -14.14
N ALA A 91 -15.20 -3.70 -15.23
CA ALA A 91 -14.89 -5.03 -15.76
C ALA A 91 -14.17 -5.90 -14.71
N PHE A 92 -13.27 -5.31 -13.93
CA PHE A 92 -12.56 -6.01 -12.86
C PHE A 92 -13.46 -6.39 -11.69
N ILE A 93 -14.42 -5.52 -11.30
CA ILE A 93 -15.41 -5.87 -10.28
C ILE A 93 -16.25 -7.05 -10.76
N ILE A 94 -16.78 -6.99 -11.99
CA ILE A 94 -17.57 -8.09 -12.57
C ILE A 94 -16.76 -9.39 -12.58
N PHE A 95 -15.50 -9.34 -13.02
CA PHE A 95 -14.61 -10.49 -13.04
C PHE A 95 -14.40 -11.11 -11.66
N ASN A 96 -14.05 -10.32 -10.64
CA ASN A 96 -13.82 -10.85 -9.29
C ASN A 96 -15.10 -11.44 -8.68
N THR A 97 -16.25 -10.78 -8.87
CA THR A 97 -17.53 -11.28 -8.36
C THR A 97 -17.94 -12.59 -9.05
N GLN A 98 -17.72 -12.72 -10.36
CA GLN A 98 -18.08 -13.94 -11.10
C GLN A 98 -17.13 -15.12 -10.81
N MET A 99 -15.85 -14.84 -10.65
CA MET A 99 -14.81 -15.88 -10.47
C MET A 99 -14.56 -16.22 -9.01
N GLY A 100 -15.23 -15.54 -8.06
CA GLY A 100 -14.96 -15.68 -6.62
C GLY A 100 -13.59 -15.14 -6.17
N VAL A 101 -12.71 -14.76 -7.10
CA VAL A 101 -11.28 -14.53 -6.83
C VAL A 101 -11.00 -13.13 -6.30
N ASN A 102 -9.96 -13.01 -5.48
CA ASN A 102 -9.62 -11.80 -4.72
C ASN A 102 -10.70 -11.34 -3.74
N THR A 103 -11.74 -12.17 -3.51
CA THR A 103 -12.75 -11.93 -2.48
C THR A 103 -12.24 -12.51 -1.16
N ALA A 104 -12.13 -11.68 -0.13
CA ALA A 104 -11.67 -12.16 1.16
C ALA A 104 -12.63 -13.22 1.73
N GLY A 105 -12.10 -14.42 2.03
CA GLY A 105 -12.88 -15.59 2.47
C GLY A 105 -13.07 -16.67 1.38
N SER A 106 -12.77 -16.35 0.12
CA SER A 106 -12.74 -17.36 -0.95
C SER A 106 -11.44 -18.18 -0.89
N VAL A 107 -11.57 -19.51 -0.91
CA VAL A 107 -10.45 -20.46 -1.12
C VAL A 107 -10.26 -20.72 -2.63
N GLU A 108 -11.20 -20.23 -3.46
CA GLU A 108 -11.18 -20.42 -4.91
C GLU A 108 -9.95 -19.73 -5.52
N ARG A 109 -8.97 -20.57 -5.86
CA ARG A 109 -7.90 -20.23 -6.79
C ARG A 109 -8.43 -20.57 -8.18
N ILE A 110 -8.27 -19.68 -9.16
CA ILE A 110 -8.61 -20.00 -10.55
C ILE A 110 -7.74 -21.18 -10.99
N GLU A 111 -8.29 -22.39 -10.97
CA GLU A 111 -7.73 -23.54 -11.62
C GLU A 111 -7.93 -23.36 -13.13
N GLY A 112 -6.98 -22.69 -13.78
CA GLY A 112 -7.00 -22.51 -15.22
C GLY A 112 -6.35 -21.24 -15.72
N GLN A 113 -5.74 -21.35 -16.90
CA GLN A 113 -5.13 -20.27 -17.65
C GLN A 113 -6.18 -19.44 -18.40
N SER A 114 -7.18 -18.88 -17.70
CA SER A 114 -8.16 -18.03 -18.38
C SER A 114 -7.52 -16.72 -18.86
N LEU A 115 -7.77 -16.35 -20.12
CA LEU A 115 -7.24 -15.11 -20.72
C LEU A 115 -7.62 -13.87 -19.90
N SER A 116 -8.82 -13.88 -19.31
CA SER A 116 -9.32 -12.83 -18.42
C SER A 116 -8.48 -12.69 -17.15
N ASN A 117 -8.03 -13.80 -16.55
CA ASN A 117 -7.14 -13.77 -15.40
C ASN A 117 -5.79 -13.09 -15.75
N TYR A 118 -5.16 -13.49 -16.86
CA TYR A 118 -3.93 -12.84 -17.32
C TYR A 118 -4.11 -11.36 -17.63
N LEU A 119 -5.24 -10.98 -18.23
CA LEU A 119 -5.55 -9.58 -18.52
C LEU A 119 -5.55 -8.73 -17.25
N PHE A 120 -6.22 -9.17 -16.17
CA PHE A 120 -6.30 -8.41 -14.93
C PHE A 120 -5.04 -8.50 -14.06
N ILE A 121 -4.27 -9.60 -14.17
CA ILE A 121 -2.91 -9.69 -13.61
C ILE A 121 -2.02 -8.61 -14.21
N ILE A 122 -2.10 -8.41 -15.53
CA ILE A 122 -1.34 -7.37 -16.22
C ILE A 122 -1.91 -6.01 -15.85
N LEU A 123 -3.17 -5.70 -16.17
CA LEU A 123 -3.73 -4.34 -16.08
C LEU A 123 -3.67 -3.72 -14.68
N GLN A 124 -3.81 -4.50 -13.60
CA GLN A 124 -3.82 -4.03 -12.21
C GLN A 124 -4.62 -2.73 -12.00
N PRO A 125 -5.96 -2.79 -12.07
CA PRO A 125 -6.82 -1.61 -12.01
C PRO A 125 -6.54 -0.70 -10.81
N ASP A 126 -6.22 -1.28 -9.65
CA ASP A 126 -5.90 -0.53 -8.41
C ASP A 126 -4.69 0.39 -8.56
N ILE A 127 -3.65 -0.09 -9.24
CA ILE A 127 -2.44 0.69 -9.53
C ILE A 127 -2.71 1.74 -10.59
N LEU A 128 -3.47 1.39 -11.64
CA LEU A 128 -3.88 2.36 -12.65
C LEU A 128 -4.68 3.51 -12.04
N VAL A 129 -5.53 3.24 -11.04
CA VAL A 129 -6.24 4.28 -10.29
C VAL A 129 -5.27 5.22 -9.60
N ALA A 130 -4.28 4.69 -8.89
CA ALA A 130 -3.30 5.50 -8.18
C ALA A 130 -2.52 6.43 -9.15
N VAL A 131 -2.12 5.91 -10.31
CA VAL A 131 -1.29 6.64 -11.29
C VAL A 131 -2.12 7.62 -12.14
N ILE A 132 -3.25 7.18 -12.71
CA ILE A 132 -4.02 7.99 -13.67
C ILE A 132 -4.90 9.02 -12.97
N SER A 133 -5.57 8.65 -11.86
CA SER A 133 -6.64 9.47 -11.28
C SER A 133 -6.13 10.81 -10.74
N VAL A 134 -4.94 10.82 -10.14
CA VAL A 134 -4.32 12.05 -9.59
C VAL A 134 -3.97 13.07 -10.68
N CYS A 135 -3.80 12.60 -11.92
CA CYS A 135 -3.49 13.40 -13.09
C CYS A 135 -4.73 13.75 -13.94
N LEU A 136 -5.94 13.27 -13.60
CA LEU A 136 -7.15 13.62 -14.35
C LEU A 136 -7.52 15.09 -14.20
N ASN A 137 -7.75 15.77 -15.34
CA ASN A 137 -8.20 17.15 -15.35
C ASN A 137 -9.63 17.31 -14.76
N SER A 138 -10.52 16.35 -15.04
CA SER A 138 -11.90 16.39 -14.53
C SER A 138 -11.96 15.97 -13.06
N GLY A 139 -12.47 16.86 -12.20
CA GLY A 139 -12.75 16.55 -10.79
C GLY A 139 -13.88 15.54 -10.60
N PHE A 140 -14.93 15.62 -11.43
CA PHE A 140 -16.02 14.65 -11.41
C PHE A 140 -15.52 13.24 -11.70
N LEU A 141 -14.80 13.03 -12.81
CA LEU A 141 -14.28 11.70 -13.15
C LEU A 141 -13.26 11.18 -12.14
N PHE A 142 -12.49 12.06 -11.50
CA PHE A 142 -11.63 11.67 -10.39
C PHE A 142 -12.44 11.05 -9.25
N TRP A 143 -13.46 11.76 -8.75
CA TRP A 143 -14.30 11.25 -7.67
C TRP A 143 -15.08 10.00 -8.06
N THR A 144 -15.56 9.89 -9.31
CA THR A 144 -16.22 8.68 -9.80
C THR A 144 -15.28 7.47 -9.78
N ASN A 145 -14.05 7.60 -10.27
CA ASN A 145 -13.07 6.50 -10.26
C ASN A 145 -12.66 6.12 -8.82
N ILE A 146 -12.55 7.09 -7.91
CA ILE A 146 -12.28 6.84 -6.49
C ILE A 146 -13.44 6.10 -5.83
N LEU A 147 -14.69 6.46 -6.13
CA LEU A 147 -15.87 5.79 -5.59
C LEU A 147 -15.95 4.33 -6.06
N VAL A 148 -15.72 4.07 -7.35
CA VAL A 148 -15.72 2.69 -7.88
C VAL A 148 -14.55 1.88 -7.33
N TYR A 149 -13.38 2.50 -7.15
CA TYR A 149 -12.26 1.87 -6.46
C TYR A 149 -12.60 1.49 -5.01
N LEU A 150 -13.24 2.39 -4.25
CA LEU A 150 -13.72 2.09 -2.89
C LEU A 150 -14.69 0.91 -2.87
N LEU A 151 -15.66 0.91 -3.78
CA LEU A 151 -16.61 -0.19 -3.91
C LEU A 151 -15.89 -1.52 -4.19
N SER A 152 -14.95 -1.52 -5.14
CA SER A 152 -14.14 -2.69 -5.45
C SER A 152 -13.34 -3.19 -4.25
N MET A 153 -12.77 -2.28 -3.46
CA MET A 153 -12.00 -2.63 -2.27
C MET A 153 -12.86 -3.15 -1.13
N PHE A 154 -14.04 -2.56 -0.94
CA PHE A 154 -15.01 -3.02 0.04
C PHE A 154 -15.50 -4.43 -0.29
N LEU A 155 -15.89 -4.69 -1.55
CA LEU A 155 -16.31 -6.02 -2.01
C LEU A 155 -15.22 -7.08 -1.83
N ARG A 156 -13.95 -6.71 -2.00
CA ARG A 156 -12.80 -7.59 -1.77
C ARG A 156 -12.38 -7.67 -0.29
N GLY A 157 -13.02 -6.94 0.61
CA GLY A 157 -12.71 -6.92 2.04
C GLY A 157 -11.36 -6.27 2.39
N TRP A 158 -10.84 -5.39 1.52
CA TRP A 158 -9.55 -4.71 1.71
C TRP A 158 -9.70 -3.26 2.17
N MET A 159 -9.76 -3.06 3.49
CA MET A 159 -9.93 -1.72 4.10
C MET A 159 -8.68 -0.82 3.97
N GLY A 160 -7.52 -1.37 3.63
CA GLY A 160 -6.30 -0.59 3.37
C GLY A 160 -6.45 0.38 2.19
N GLY A 161 -7.33 0.06 1.23
CA GLY A 161 -7.65 0.91 0.10
C GLY A 161 -8.23 2.28 0.51
N THR A 162 -8.96 2.35 1.63
CA THR A 162 -9.52 3.60 2.15
C THR A 162 -8.43 4.57 2.59
N PHE A 163 -7.36 4.06 3.21
CA PHE A 163 -6.22 4.87 3.61
C PHE A 163 -5.43 5.39 2.41
N VAL A 164 -5.23 4.54 1.40
CA VAL A 164 -4.53 4.91 0.15
C VAL A 164 -5.18 6.13 -0.51
N ILE A 165 -6.51 6.22 -0.50
CA ILE A 165 -7.26 7.32 -1.13
C ILE A 165 -6.93 8.67 -0.49
N LEU A 166 -6.72 8.72 0.83
CA LEU A 166 -6.35 9.96 1.51
C LEU A 166 -5.07 10.54 0.87
N PHE A 167 -4.06 9.71 0.63
CA PHE A 167 -2.80 10.14 0.01
C PHE A 167 -2.94 10.41 -1.49
N LEU A 168 -3.86 9.74 -2.20
CA LEU A 168 -4.18 10.09 -3.59
C LEU A 168 -4.83 11.47 -3.69
N ILE A 169 -5.78 11.78 -2.80
CA ILE A 169 -6.43 13.10 -2.72
C ILE A 169 -5.39 14.18 -2.40
N LEU A 170 -4.59 13.97 -1.35
CA LEU A 170 -3.54 14.92 -0.97
C LEU A 170 -2.50 15.11 -2.09
N SER A 171 -2.12 14.05 -2.80
CA SER A 171 -1.18 14.12 -3.92
C SER A 171 -1.74 14.84 -5.15
N ARG A 172 -3.06 14.76 -5.39
CA ARG A 172 -3.75 15.50 -6.46
C ARG A 172 -3.76 17.01 -6.19
N TYR A 173 -4.15 17.40 -4.98
CA TYR A 173 -4.38 18.81 -4.65
C TYR A 173 -3.12 19.55 -4.19
N GLN A 174 -2.11 18.85 -3.63
CA GLN A 174 -0.78 19.31 -3.20
C GLN A 174 -0.70 20.45 -2.17
N ASN A 175 -1.69 21.33 -2.14
CA ASN A 175 -1.78 22.51 -1.30
C ASN A 175 -3.25 22.66 -0.87
N LEU A 176 -3.72 21.79 0.02
CA LEU A 176 -5.04 21.97 0.64
C LEU A 176 -5.00 23.22 1.52
N ARG A 177 -5.68 24.28 1.09
CA ARG A 177 -5.93 25.45 1.91
C ARG A 177 -7.00 25.11 2.94
N ILE A 178 -6.57 24.78 4.15
CA ILE A 178 -7.49 24.53 5.25
C ILE A 178 -7.95 25.89 5.79
N SER A 179 -9.15 26.31 5.38
CA SER A 179 -9.89 27.36 6.08
C SER A 179 -10.49 26.80 7.37
N LEU A 180 -10.88 27.65 8.33
CA LEU A 180 -11.56 27.20 9.55
C LEU A 180 -12.82 26.38 9.22
N LYS A 181 -13.59 26.79 8.22
CA LYS A 181 -14.76 26.04 7.74
C LYS A 181 -14.36 24.65 7.23
N THR A 182 -13.33 24.57 6.38
CA THR A 182 -12.83 23.28 5.86
C THR A 182 -12.28 22.40 6.97
N PHE A 183 -11.60 22.99 7.96
CA PHE A 183 -11.11 22.28 9.14
C PHE A 183 -12.26 21.68 9.94
N LEU A 184 -13.26 22.48 10.29
CA LEU A 184 -14.43 22.02 11.05
C LEU A 184 -15.20 20.93 10.30
N VAL A 185 -15.43 21.10 9.00
CA VAL A 185 -16.06 20.05 8.17
C VAL A 185 -15.23 18.77 8.19
N SER A 186 -13.91 18.87 7.98
CA SER A 186 -13.03 17.71 7.99
C SER A 186 -13.00 17.02 9.35
N LEU A 187 -13.00 17.79 10.44
CA LEU A 187 -13.06 17.29 11.81
C LEU A 187 -14.39 16.58 12.08
N CYS A 188 -15.53 17.19 11.71
CA CYS A 188 -16.84 16.56 11.81
C CYS A 188 -16.92 15.27 10.99
N SER A 189 -16.39 15.25 9.76
CA SER A 189 -16.34 14.04 8.94
C SER A 189 -15.47 12.95 9.56
N LEU A 190 -14.33 13.33 10.16
CA LEU A 190 -13.44 12.41 10.86
C LEU A 190 -14.11 11.84 12.11
N LEU A 191 -14.76 12.67 12.92
CA LEU A 191 -15.52 12.24 14.10
C LEU A 191 -16.65 11.28 13.71
N LEU A 192 -17.37 11.57 12.63
CA LEU A 192 -18.40 10.68 12.10
C LEU A 192 -17.80 9.35 11.64
N LEU A 193 -16.68 9.37 10.92
CA LEU A 193 -15.96 8.15 10.51
C LEU A 193 -15.54 7.32 11.73
N PHE A 194 -14.99 7.96 12.76
CA PHE A 194 -14.62 7.29 14.00
C PHE A 194 -15.86 6.70 14.70
N SER A 195 -17.00 7.41 14.73
CA SER A 195 -18.24 6.91 15.36
C SER A 195 -18.83 5.67 14.68
N ILE A 196 -18.51 5.44 13.40
CA ILE A 196 -18.97 4.24 12.66
C ILE A 196 -17.88 3.18 12.53
N LEU A 197 -16.68 3.42 13.05
CA LEU A 197 -15.52 2.56 12.85
C LEU A 197 -15.77 1.09 13.29
N PRO A 198 -16.35 0.82 14.47
CA PRO A 198 -16.65 -0.57 14.86
C PRO A 198 -17.57 -1.28 13.87
N ALA A 199 -18.65 -0.60 13.45
CA ALA A 199 -19.58 -1.14 12.47
C ALA A 199 -18.93 -1.38 11.09
N LEU A 200 -17.97 -0.56 10.67
CA LEU A 200 -17.22 -0.78 9.43
C LEU A 200 -16.31 -2.02 9.51
N ILE A 201 -15.71 -2.27 10.67
CA ILE A 201 -14.86 -3.45 10.89
C ILE A 201 -15.73 -4.71 10.92
N GLU A 202 -16.86 -4.68 11.60
CA GLU A 202 -17.81 -5.79 11.60
C GLU A 202 -18.42 -6.02 10.22
N ALA A 203 -18.72 -4.97 9.45
CA ALA A 203 -19.21 -5.10 8.08
C ALA A 203 -18.20 -5.86 7.20
N LYS A 204 -16.90 -5.57 7.37
CA LYS A 204 -15.83 -6.29 6.69
C LYS A 204 -15.83 -7.78 7.06
N TRP A 205 -15.97 -8.12 8.34
CA TRP A 205 -15.99 -9.52 8.78
C TRP A 205 -17.27 -10.24 8.36
N ALA A 206 -18.42 -9.58 8.47
CA ALA A 206 -19.70 -10.09 8.00
C ALA A 206 -19.69 -10.47 6.52
N MET A 207 -19.08 -9.64 5.66
CA MET A 207 -18.89 -10.00 4.26
C MET A 207 -17.97 -11.21 4.06
N ARG A 208 -16.92 -11.36 4.87
CA ARG A 208 -16.01 -12.51 4.81
C ARG A 208 -16.66 -13.81 5.26
N THR A 209 -17.56 -13.74 6.23
CA THR A 209 -18.25 -14.90 6.80
C THR A 209 -19.60 -15.18 6.14
N GLY A 210 -20.00 -14.38 5.12
CA GLY A 210 -21.25 -14.56 4.40
C GLY A 210 -22.51 -14.22 5.22
N ILE A 211 -22.38 -13.39 6.25
CA ILE A 211 -23.53 -12.96 7.06
C ILE A 211 -24.44 -12.08 6.21
N SER A 212 -25.76 -12.35 6.28
CA SER A 212 -26.75 -11.59 5.53
C SER A 212 -26.88 -10.15 6.05
N LEU A 213 -27.25 -9.23 5.15
CA LEU A 213 -27.41 -7.81 5.48
C LEU A 213 -28.45 -7.58 6.60
N SER A 214 -29.52 -8.38 6.64
CA SER A 214 -30.56 -8.27 7.67
C SER A 214 -30.01 -8.58 9.07
N VAL A 215 -29.22 -9.65 9.19
CA VAL A 215 -28.56 -10.03 10.46
C VAL A 215 -27.51 -9.01 10.86
N PHE A 216 -26.77 -8.45 9.90
CA PHE A 216 -25.82 -7.37 10.17
C PHE A 216 -26.53 -6.13 10.74
N ILE A 217 -27.62 -5.69 10.12
CA ILE A 217 -28.38 -4.50 10.55
C ILE A 217 -29.01 -4.72 11.93
N SER A 218 -29.58 -5.90 12.20
CA SER A 218 -30.22 -6.19 13.49
C SER A 218 -29.23 -6.13 14.66
N ASN A 219 -27.96 -6.40 14.41
CA ASN A 219 -26.90 -6.39 15.41
C ASN A 219 -26.10 -5.08 15.43
N MET A 220 -26.49 -4.07 14.64
CA MET A 220 -25.68 -2.85 14.49
C MET A 220 -25.44 -2.12 15.81
N SER A 221 -26.42 -2.12 16.71
CA SER A 221 -26.29 -1.50 18.04
C SER A 221 -25.32 -2.24 18.96
N SER A 222 -25.18 -3.56 18.83
CA SER A 222 -24.25 -4.35 19.65
C SER A 222 -22.80 -4.25 19.18
N TYR A 223 -22.56 -3.74 17.97
CA TYR A 223 -21.21 -3.49 17.48
C TYR A 223 -20.59 -2.20 18.04
N VAL A 224 -21.40 -1.24 18.46
CA VAL A 224 -20.95 0.09 18.91
C VAL A 224 -20.73 0.08 20.45
N THR A 225 -19.79 -0.74 20.91
CA THR A 225 -19.38 -0.82 22.33
C THR A 225 -17.99 -0.22 22.55
N PRO A 226 -17.68 0.26 23.77
CA PRO A 226 -16.34 0.76 24.09
C PRO A 226 -15.21 -0.24 23.79
N GLU A 227 -15.42 -1.54 24.02
CA GLU A 227 -14.41 -2.57 23.69
C GLU A 227 -14.17 -2.66 22.18
N ASN A 228 -15.24 -2.64 21.38
CA ASN A 228 -15.11 -2.70 19.92
C ASN A 228 -14.50 -1.42 19.34
N TYR A 229 -14.71 -0.27 19.98
CA TYR A 229 -13.97 0.95 19.64
C TYR A 229 -12.47 0.80 19.90
N TYR A 230 -12.10 0.30 21.08
CA TYR A 230 -10.70 0.04 21.42
C TYR A 230 -10.06 -0.95 20.44
N ALA A 231 -10.73 -2.07 20.16
CA ALA A 231 -10.29 -3.05 19.18
C ALA A 231 -10.17 -2.44 17.78
N GLY A 232 -11.10 -1.58 17.38
CA GLY A 232 -11.10 -0.93 16.08
C GLY A 232 -9.99 0.10 15.90
N ILE A 233 -9.72 0.90 16.94
CA ILE A 233 -8.60 1.84 16.95
C ILE A 233 -7.27 1.07 16.94
N ASN A 234 -7.13 0.04 17.77
CA ASN A 234 -5.93 -0.80 17.77
C ASN A 234 -5.72 -1.49 16.43
N TYR A 235 -6.78 -1.99 15.79
CA TYR A 235 -6.71 -2.55 14.46
C TYR A 235 -6.19 -1.53 13.44
N LEU A 236 -6.62 -0.26 13.50
CA LEU A 236 -6.09 0.79 12.62
C LEU A 236 -4.63 1.14 12.94
N LEU A 237 -4.26 1.27 14.21
CA LEU A 237 -2.89 1.59 14.61
C LEU A 237 -1.92 0.46 14.23
N ASN A 238 -2.32 -0.80 14.43
CA ASN A 238 -1.54 -1.98 14.03
C ASN A 238 -1.29 -2.05 12.52
N ARG A 239 -2.07 -1.35 11.69
CA ARG A 239 -1.79 -1.23 10.24
C ARG A 239 -0.66 -0.28 9.89
N PHE A 240 -0.25 0.61 10.80
CA PHE A 240 0.92 1.47 10.63
C PHE A 240 2.10 1.04 11.47
N GLN A 241 1.81 0.26 12.51
CA GLN A 241 2.81 -0.43 13.31
C GLN A 241 3.53 -1.47 12.45
N HIS A 242 4.85 -1.47 12.58
CA HIS A 242 5.75 -2.32 11.79
C HIS A 242 6.97 -2.73 12.61
N VAL A 243 7.37 -1.93 13.62
CA VAL A 243 8.49 -2.22 14.52
C VAL A 243 8.43 -3.61 15.15
N GLY A 244 7.23 -4.12 15.46
CA GLY A 244 7.04 -5.45 16.05
C GLY A 244 7.33 -6.57 15.07
N HIS A 245 6.83 -6.48 13.83
CA HIS A 245 7.19 -7.45 12.79
C HIS A 245 8.71 -7.45 12.54
N LEU A 246 9.32 -6.27 12.52
CA LEU A 246 10.77 -6.12 12.29
C LEU A 246 11.61 -6.69 13.44
N ALA A 247 11.18 -6.48 14.68
CA ALA A 247 11.88 -6.98 15.85
C ALA A 247 11.81 -8.51 15.94
N LEU A 248 10.67 -9.12 15.59
CA LEU A 248 10.57 -10.59 15.46
C LEU A 248 11.49 -11.15 14.38
N ILE A 249 11.58 -10.47 13.23
CA ILE A 249 12.49 -10.84 12.14
C ILE A 249 13.94 -10.71 12.61
N TYR A 250 14.28 -9.66 13.35
CA TYR A 250 15.62 -9.44 13.88
C TYR A 250 16.06 -10.55 14.83
N GLU A 251 15.22 -10.92 15.81
CA GLU A 251 15.52 -12.01 16.75
C GLU A 251 15.70 -13.37 16.07
N ASN A 252 15.08 -13.56 14.90
CA ASN A 252 15.14 -14.80 14.13
C ASN A 252 16.02 -14.69 12.88
N ALA A 253 16.82 -13.63 12.75
CA ALA A 253 17.56 -13.34 11.52
C ALA A 253 18.55 -14.45 11.14
N ASP A 254 19.15 -15.14 12.12
CA ASP A 254 20.06 -16.28 11.89
C ASP A 254 19.37 -17.45 11.20
N ASP A 255 18.20 -17.86 11.71
CA ASP A 255 17.45 -18.97 11.12
C ASP A 255 16.89 -18.57 9.76
N LEU A 256 16.29 -17.38 9.68
CA LEU A 256 15.72 -16.87 8.43
C LEU A 256 16.76 -16.75 7.31
N PHE A 257 18.01 -16.39 7.62
CA PHE A 257 19.10 -16.38 6.64
C PHE A 257 19.44 -17.81 6.16
N LYS A 258 19.47 -18.80 7.05
CA LYS A 258 19.69 -20.20 6.66
C LYS A 258 18.55 -20.73 5.78
N LYS A 259 17.30 -20.39 6.13
CA LYS A 259 16.10 -20.74 5.35
C LYS A 259 16.11 -20.07 3.98
N TYR A 260 16.55 -18.82 3.90
CA TYR A 260 16.74 -18.11 2.65
C TYR A 260 17.72 -18.85 1.73
N ASN A 261 18.92 -19.17 2.24
CA ASN A 261 19.95 -19.86 1.46
C ASN A 261 19.56 -21.29 1.06
N ALA A 262 18.72 -21.95 1.86
CA ALA A 262 18.15 -23.25 1.54
C ALA A 262 16.96 -23.18 0.57
N GLY A 263 16.56 -21.98 0.12
CA GLY A 263 15.51 -21.80 -0.88
C GLY A 263 14.09 -21.98 -0.36
N TYR A 264 13.85 -21.85 0.95
CA TYR A 264 12.50 -21.98 1.53
C TYR A 264 11.53 -20.89 1.04
N PHE A 265 12.06 -19.74 0.62
CA PHE A 265 11.28 -18.66 0.03
C PHE A 265 12.10 -17.93 -1.04
N SER A 266 11.37 -17.33 -1.98
CA SER A 266 11.86 -16.56 -3.10
C SER A 266 12.55 -15.26 -2.66
N SER A 267 13.53 -14.84 -3.46
CA SER A 267 14.28 -13.62 -3.24
C SER A 267 13.49 -12.35 -3.57
N TYR A 268 13.86 -11.24 -2.93
CA TYR A 268 13.25 -9.93 -3.12
C TYR A 268 13.17 -9.46 -4.59
N TYR A 269 14.12 -9.84 -5.45
CA TYR A 269 14.16 -9.41 -6.85
C TYR A 269 13.18 -10.17 -7.74
N MET A 270 12.51 -11.20 -7.21
CA MET A 270 11.49 -11.97 -7.93
C MET A 270 10.06 -11.46 -7.69
N ASP A 271 9.90 -10.38 -6.92
CA ASP A 271 8.61 -9.76 -6.64
C ASP A 271 8.24 -8.71 -7.70
N GLY A 272 7.03 -8.81 -8.26
CA GLY A 272 6.47 -7.87 -9.26
C GLY A 272 5.87 -8.59 -10.47
N ILE A 273 5.08 -7.87 -11.30
CA ILE A 273 4.49 -8.42 -12.53
C ILE A 273 5.58 -8.84 -13.52
N PRO A 274 6.59 -8.00 -13.85
CA PRO A 274 7.60 -8.40 -14.84
C PRO A 274 8.27 -9.73 -14.47
N GLN A 275 8.56 -9.90 -13.18
CA GLN A 275 9.14 -11.11 -12.61
C GLN A 275 8.17 -12.28 -12.63
N TYR A 276 6.92 -12.06 -12.18
CA TYR A 276 5.89 -13.09 -12.14
C TYR A 276 5.59 -13.68 -13.52
N LEU A 277 5.57 -12.83 -14.56
CA LEU A 277 5.40 -13.28 -15.94
C LEU A 277 6.53 -14.23 -16.35
N LEU A 278 7.79 -13.88 -16.09
CA LEU A 278 8.94 -14.73 -16.37
C LEU A 278 8.85 -16.06 -15.61
N VAL A 279 8.58 -16.00 -14.31
CA VAL A 279 8.46 -17.18 -13.44
C VAL A 279 7.36 -18.12 -13.94
N LYS A 280 6.20 -17.59 -14.33
CA LYS A 280 5.12 -18.41 -14.89
C LYS A 280 5.46 -18.99 -16.25
N MET A 281 6.17 -18.27 -17.12
CA MET A 281 6.65 -18.80 -18.40
C MET A 281 7.60 -20.00 -18.22
N TYR A 282 8.38 -20.02 -17.14
CA TYR A 282 9.30 -21.12 -16.82
C TYR A 282 8.72 -22.16 -15.84
N ASN A 283 7.43 -22.05 -15.49
CA ASN A 283 6.74 -22.93 -14.54
C ASN A 283 7.49 -23.10 -13.19
N LEU A 284 8.07 -22.01 -12.69
CA LEU A 284 8.79 -21.99 -11.41
C LEU A 284 7.81 -21.69 -10.26
N ASP A 285 7.98 -22.39 -9.15
CA ASP A 285 7.23 -22.10 -7.92
C ASP A 285 7.89 -20.97 -7.13
N MET A 286 7.09 -20.00 -6.71
CA MET A 286 7.55 -18.91 -5.86
C MET A 286 6.77 -18.87 -4.57
N TYR A 287 7.46 -19.21 -3.50
CA TYR A 287 6.94 -19.01 -2.16
C TYR A 287 7.47 -17.69 -1.59
N LYS A 288 6.57 -16.76 -1.24
CA LYS A 288 6.99 -15.42 -0.81
C LYS A 288 7.40 -15.42 0.66
N LEU A 289 8.43 -14.65 0.99
CA LEU A 289 8.88 -14.45 2.38
C LEU A 289 7.71 -14.06 3.30
N SER A 290 6.84 -13.16 2.85
CA SER A 290 5.75 -12.64 3.69
C SER A 290 4.68 -13.69 4.05
N PHE A 291 4.52 -14.75 3.23
CA PHE A 291 3.71 -15.92 3.57
C PHE A 291 4.49 -16.91 4.44
N TYR A 292 5.78 -17.13 4.11
CA TYR A 292 6.66 -17.97 4.91
C TYR A 292 6.72 -17.52 6.37
N LEU A 293 6.83 -16.21 6.63
CA LEU A 293 6.86 -15.69 8.01
C LEU A 293 5.54 -15.90 8.75
N VAL A 294 4.39 -15.95 8.06
CA VAL A 294 3.11 -16.26 8.72
C VAL A 294 3.11 -17.71 9.20
N GLN A 295 3.55 -18.64 8.35
CA GLN A 295 3.75 -20.04 8.75
C GLN A 295 4.74 -20.15 9.91
N TYR A 296 5.87 -19.45 9.81
CA TYR A 296 6.95 -19.57 10.77
C TYR A 296 6.60 -19.01 12.15
N PHE A 297 5.96 -17.83 12.23
CA PHE A 297 5.67 -17.18 13.51
C PHE A 297 4.29 -17.50 14.09
N PHE A 298 3.31 -17.86 13.26
CA PHE A 298 1.92 -18.06 13.69
C PHE A 298 1.45 -19.51 13.57
N ASP A 299 2.29 -20.41 13.05
CA ASP A 299 1.98 -21.84 12.84
C ASP A 299 0.70 -22.07 12.01
N ILE A 300 0.46 -21.19 11.03
CA ILE A 300 -0.71 -21.25 10.13
C ILE A 300 -0.29 -21.91 8.82
N THR A 301 -0.79 -23.11 8.56
CA THR A 301 -0.64 -23.76 7.25
C THR A 301 -1.42 -23.00 6.18
N GLU A 302 -0.86 -22.90 4.97
CA GLU A 302 -1.47 -22.19 3.83
C GLU A 302 -2.01 -20.78 4.12
N PRO A 303 -1.15 -19.83 4.50
CA PRO A 303 -1.58 -18.51 4.94
C PRO A 303 -2.30 -17.73 3.82
N THR A 304 -3.44 -17.14 4.16
CA THR A 304 -4.26 -16.30 3.28
C THR A 304 -3.98 -14.80 3.43
N TRP A 305 -3.05 -14.45 4.31
CA TRP A 305 -2.61 -13.10 4.61
C TRP A 305 -1.08 -13.08 4.76
N ASN A 306 -0.49 -11.90 4.83
CA ASN A 306 0.95 -11.70 4.75
C ASN A 306 1.50 -10.82 5.89
N ILE A 307 2.74 -11.10 6.30
CA ILE A 307 3.48 -10.25 7.24
C ILE A 307 4.20 -9.12 6.50
N ASN A 308 4.24 -7.96 7.16
CA ASN A 308 4.94 -6.78 6.72
C ASN A 308 6.45 -6.93 6.94
N THR A 309 7.18 -7.42 5.94
CA THR A 309 8.65 -7.60 6.00
C THR A 309 9.40 -6.29 5.79
N GLY A 310 8.98 -5.50 4.82
CA GLY A 310 9.57 -4.20 4.48
C GLY A 310 11.03 -4.27 4.05
N VAL A 311 11.59 -3.09 3.77
CA VAL A 311 13.02 -2.94 3.44
C VAL A 311 13.88 -3.41 4.62
N VAL A 312 13.51 -3.04 5.85
CA VAL A 312 14.28 -3.35 7.05
C VAL A 312 14.33 -4.85 7.33
N GLY A 313 13.22 -5.58 7.18
CA GLY A 313 13.20 -7.03 7.39
C GLY A 313 14.12 -7.75 6.39
N TRP A 314 14.16 -7.31 5.14
CA TRP A 314 15.11 -7.85 4.16
C TRP A 314 16.57 -7.54 4.51
N LEU A 315 16.88 -6.35 5.06
CA LEU A 315 18.23 -6.04 5.54
C LEU A 315 18.67 -7.00 6.65
N TYR A 316 17.78 -7.32 7.60
CA TYR A 316 18.07 -8.28 8.67
C TYR A 316 18.28 -9.70 8.14
N ILE A 317 17.42 -10.16 7.24
CA ILE A 317 17.49 -11.52 6.69
C ILE A 317 18.77 -11.69 5.86
N LEU A 318 19.10 -10.74 4.99
CA LEU A 318 20.18 -10.91 4.00
C LEU A 318 21.58 -10.68 4.55
N ARG A 319 21.73 -10.02 5.71
CA ARG A 319 23.02 -9.80 6.38
C ARG A 319 24.07 -9.19 5.43
N TYR A 320 25.13 -9.93 5.07
CA TYR A 320 26.17 -9.45 4.17
C TYR A 320 25.70 -9.34 2.71
N GLU A 321 24.69 -10.12 2.31
CA GLU A 321 24.07 -10.04 0.97
C GLU A 321 23.15 -8.82 0.82
N SER A 322 22.92 -8.07 1.92
CA SER A 322 22.12 -6.85 1.91
C SER A 322 22.67 -5.76 0.98
N ILE A 323 23.95 -5.82 0.58
CA ILE A 323 24.56 -4.87 -0.36
C ILE A 323 23.86 -4.93 -1.73
N LEU A 324 23.59 -6.14 -2.24
CA LEU A 324 22.89 -6.31 -3.52
C LEU A 324 21.44 -5.87 -3.41
N PHE A 325 20.82 -6.11 -2.26
CA PHE A 325 19.47 -5.62 -1.98
C PHE A 325 19.42 -4.09 -1.92
N ALA A 326 20.37 -3.46 -1.23
CA ALA A 326 20.48 -2.01 -1.17
C ALA A 326 20.64 -1.42 -2.58
N PHE A 327 21.50 -2.00 -3.42
CA PHE A 327 21.64 -1.58 -4.81
C PHE A 327 20.32 -1.72 -5.60
N TYR A 328 19.61 -2.83 -5.44
CA TYR A 328 18.30 -3.03 -6.05
C TYR A 328 17.27 -1.98 -5.61
N ILE A 329 17.18 -1.70 -4.30
CA ILE A 329 16.28 -0.68 -3.75
C ILE A 329 16.66 0.71 -4.29
N MET A 330 17.95 1.02 -4.39
CA MET A 330 18.42 2.28 -4.97
C MET A 330 17.96 2.43 -6.41
N LEU A 331 18.09 1.40 -7.25
CA LEU A 331 17.60 1.46 -8.63
C LEU A 331 16.07 1.62 -8.68
N LEU A 332 15.36 0.86 -7.84
CA LEU A 332 13.90 0.87 -7.76
C LEU A 332 13.33 2.22 -7.31
N LEU A 333 14.10 3.01 -6.56
CA LEU A 333 13.74 4.37 -6.17
C LEU A 333 14.24 5.40 -7.19
N LEU A 334 15.53 5.40 -7.52
CA LEU A 334 16.15 6.45 -8.32
C LEU A 334 15.62 6.48 -9.75
N VAL A 335 15.47 5.34 -10.42
CA VAL A 335 15.04 5.30 -11.82
C VAL A 335 13.61 5.82 -11.98
N PRO A 336 12.61 5.33 -11.21
CA PRO A 336 11.25 5.84 -11.33
C PRO A 336 11.11 7.30 -10.90
N TYR A 337 11.80 7.72 -9.84
CA TYR A 337 11.77 9.12 -9.42
C TYR A 337 12.38 10.05 -10.47
N TYR A 338 13.48 9.63 -11.10
CA TYR A 338 14.09 10.37 -12.20
C TYR A 338 13.13 10.50 -13.39
N VAL A 339 12.56 9.40 -13.86
CA VAL A 339 11.60 9.40 -14.98
C VAL A 339 10.39 10.27 -14.64
N VAL A 340 9.76 10.09 -13.48
CA VAL A 340 8.55 10.81 -13.08
C VAL A 340 8.82 12.31 -12.87
N SER A 341 9.93 12.68 -12.21
CA SER A 341 10.30 14.09 -12.01
C SER A 341 10.60 14.80 -13.34
N ARG A 342 11.13 14.06 -14.32
CA ARG A 342 11.42 14.56 -15.66
C ARG A 342 10.19 14.61 -16.58
N PHE A 343 9.20 13.73 -16.42
CA PHE A 343 8.16 13.56 -17.44
C PHE A 343 6.72 13.71 -16.96
N ALA A 344 6.45 13.63 -15.65
CA ALA A 344 5.08 13.69 -15.12
C ALA A 344 4.84 14.74 -14.02
N GLY A 345 5.91 15.28 -13.44
CA GLY A 345 5.84 16.40 -12.50
C GLY A 345 5.38 16.01 -11.10
N LYS A 346 5.02 17.02 -10.29
CA LYS A 346 4.95 16.89 -8.83
C LYS A 346 3.84 15.95 -8.34
N ARG A 347 2.68 15.88 -9.00
CA ARG A 347 1.54 15.04 -8.55
C ARG A 347 1.89 13.57 -8.53
N MET A 348 2.45 13.11 -9.65
CA MET A 348 2.90 11.73 -9.80
C MET A 348 4.09 11.41 -8.90
N LEU A 349 5.02 12.36 -8.73
CA LEU A 349 6.15 12.19 -7.82
C LEU A 349 5.68 12.01 -6.37
N SER A 350 4.68 12.79 -5.93
CA SER A 350 4.09 12.63 -4.60
C SER A 350 3.39 11.28 -4.43
N VAL A 351 2.69 10.77 -5.45
CA VAL A 351 2.12 9.42 -5.41
C VAL A 351 3.21 8.38 -5.25
N LEU A 352 4.24 8.42 -6.11
CA LEU A 352 5.35 7.47 -6.06
C LEU A 352 6.05 7.49 -4.69
N ALA A 353 6.20 8.67 -4.09
CA ALA A 353 6.78 8.83 -2.77
C ALA A 353 5.89 8.34 -1.62
N CYS A 354 4.61 8.68 -1.62
CA CYS A 354 3.68 8.13 -0.62
C CYS A 354 3.64 6.61 -0.66
N PHE A 355 3.62 6.03 -1.85
CA PHE A 355 3.57 4.58 -2.02
C PHE A 355 4.92 3.90 -1.81
N SER A 356 6.05 4.61 -1.89
CA SER A 356 7.32 4.07 -1.37
C SER A 356 7.24 3.81 0.13
N ILE A 357 6.45 4.60 0.87
CA ILE A 357 6.21 4.37 2.29
C ILE A 357 5.13 3.30 2.50
N ILE A 358 3.99 3.39 1.80
CA ILE A 358 2.86 2.45 1.99
C ILE A 358 3.18 1.04 1.50
N TYR A 359 3.91 0.89 0.39
CA TYR A 359 4.18 -0.42 -0.19
C TYR A 359 5.62 -0.87 0.04
N LEU A 360 6.62 -0.12 -0.41
CA LEU A 360 8.00 -0.60 -0.33
C LEU A 360 8.46 -0.76 1.12
N PHE A 361 8.33 0.31 1.90
CA PHE A 361 8.75 0.31 3.30
C PHE A 361 7.94 -0.66 4.15
N HIS A 362 6.61 -0.71 3.95
CA HIS A 362 5.72 -1.57 4.75
C HIS A 362 5.76 -3.06 4.36
N GLY A 363 6.38 -3.45 3.23
CA GLY A 363 6.59 -4.87 2.87
C GLY A 363 5.77 -5.41 1.70
N TRP A 364 5.10 -4.54 0.95
CA TRP A 364 4.43 -4.85 -0.31
C TRP A 364 5.33 -4.55 -1.50
N LEU A 365 6.54 -5.12 -1.52
CA LEU A 365 7.58 -4.83 -2.50
C LEU A 365 7.08 -5.00 -3.94
N GLY A 366 6.45 -6.13 -4.27
CA GLY A 366 5.89 -6.36 -5.60
C GLY A 366 4.85 -5.32 -6.03
N ALA A 367 4.00 -4.84 -5.10
CA ALA A 367 3.03 -3.78 -5.41
C ALA A 367 3.73 -2.44 -5.71
N TYR A 368 4.82 -2.14 -5.01
CA TYR A 368 5.62 -0.95 -5.31
C TYR A 368 6.34 -1.06 -6.66
N VAL A 369 6.93 -2.23 -6.96
CA VAL A 369 7.57 -2.50 -8.27
C VAL A 369 6.57 -2.26 -9.40
N ASN A 370 5.35 -2.78 -9.27
CA ASN A 370 4.30 -2.59 -10.27
C ASN A 370 3.92 -1.11 -10.41
N LEU A 371 3.71 -0.40 -9.29
CA LEU A 371 3.41 1.03 -9.32
C LEU A 371 4.51 1.83 -10.00
N ALA A 372 5.77 1.57 -9.65
CA ALA A 372 6.94 2.22 -10.23
C ALA A 372 7.02 1.96 -11.74
N PHE A 373 6.81 0.71 -12.16
CA PHE A 373 6.78 0.31 -13.56
C PHE A 373 5.67 1.04 -14.34
N TYR A 374 4.43 1.03 -13.81
CA TYR A 374 3.29 1.72 -14.40
C TYR A 374 3.51 3.23 -14.47
N ALA A 375 4.01 3.84 -13.39
CA ALA A 375 4.32 5.27 -13.35
C ALA A 375 5.37 5.63 -14.41
N CYS A 376 6.42 4.82 -14.59
CA CYS A 376 7.43 5.04 -15.63
C CYS A 376 6.83 4.96 -17.03
N ILE A 377 6.14 3.85 -17.34
CA ILE A 377 5.57 3.63 -18.67
C ILE A 377 4.58 4.74 -19.01
N ILE A 378 3.65 5.05 -18.11
CA ILE A 378 2.64 6.08 -18.35
C ILE A 378 3.29 7.46 -18.53
N SER A 379 4.30 7.78 -17.72
CA SER A 379 5.04 9.05 -17.84
C SER A 379 5.77 9.16 -19.19
N LEU A 380 6.40 8.08 -19.65
CA LEU A 380 7.10 8.04 -20.93
C LEU A 380 6.11 8.12 -22.11
N LEU A 381 5.07 7.26 -22.12
CA LEU A 381 4.07 7.20 -23.18
C LEU A 381 3.34 8.54 -23.36
N ALA A 382 3.01 9.23 -22.27
CA ALA A 382 2.35 10.53 -22.33
C ALA A 382 3.17 11.62 -23.05
N ASN A 383 4.49 11.45 -23.12
CA ASN A 383 5.41 12.39 -23.76
C ASN A 383 5.79 12.02 -25.20
N ILE A 384 5.39 10.86 -25.71
CA ILE A 384 5.56 10.47 -27.12
C ILE A 384 4.56 11.27 -27.98
N ARG A 385 5.04 11.88 -29.07
CA ARG A 385 4.26 12.80 -29.94
C ARG A 385 2.91 12.23 -30.43
N LEU A 386 2.80 10.92 -30.66
CA LEU A 386 1.56 10.23 -31.04
C LEU A 386 0.46 10.26 -29.96
N TYR A 387 0.84 10.38 -28.68
CA TYR A 387 -0.07 10.42 -27.53
C TYR A 387 -0.17 11.81 -26.89
N ARG A 388 0.33 12.87 -27.54
CA ARG A 388 0.15 14.29 -27.14
C ARG A 388 -1.33 14.67 -27.14
N THR A 389 -2.02 14.15 -26.15
CA THR A 389 -3.31 14.62 -25.65
C THR A 389 -3.12 15.40 -24.34
N VAL A 390 -1.88 15.74 -24.03
CA VAL A 390 -1.44 16.58 -22.92
C VAL A 390 -1.81 18.02 -23.23
N TYR A 391 -2.69 18.60 -22.41
CA TYR A 391 -2.92 20.04 -22.39
C TYR A 391 -1.77 20.64 -21.58
N ILE A 392 -0.84 21.33 -22.25
CA ILE A 392 0.06 22.26 -21.59
C ILE A 392 -0.77 23.52 -21.41
N PRO A 393 -1.12 23.94 -20.17
CA PRO A 393 -1.76 25.23 -19.99
C PRO A 393 -0.76 26.29 -20.48
N CYS A 394 -1.11 27.02 -21.54
CA CYS A 394 -0.44 28.30 -21.78
C CYS A 394 -0.76 29.19 -20.57
N GLU A 395 0.29 29.64 -19.89
CA GLU A 395 0.17 30.66 -18.85
C GLU A 395 -0.58 31.88 -19.42
N LYS A 396 -1.59 32.33 -18.69
CA LYS A 396 -2.14 33.69 -18.78
C LYS A 396 -1.79 34.40 -17.49
#